data_AF-A0A963YTJ9-F1
#
_entry.id   AF-A0A963YTJ9-F1
#
_cell.length_a   1.000
_cell.length_b   1.000
_cell.length_c   1.000
_cell.angle_alpha   90.00
_cell.angle_beta   90.00
_cell.angle_gamma   90.00
#
_symmetry.space_group_name_H-M   'P 1'
#
loop_
_entity.id
_entity.type
_entity.pdbx_description
1 polymer ?
#
loop_
_entity_poly.entity_id
_entity_poly.type
_entity_poly.pdbx_seq_one_letter_code
_entity_poly.pdbx_strand_id
1 'polypeptide(L)'
;MSGTAPLDRARQFRNALGSFATGVTVITARAADGSDVGVTANSFNSVSLDPPMILWSIGKNSSSLAAFMQAEHFAVHILAADQEQLSGRFAKSGTDKFAGIDIERGQGDVPLLKGAAARFQCRTAFRHEAGDHYILVGEVDAFDHDDHAPLAFHGGRYGLFVRNEPPASVTETKIAPALVSELLVRAEDGLIRQVEEDLSEATISLPEFEVLRSVSEADLTLDELEEWAGPDQENSILALVEDLSERHLLLTPEGGTISLTEEGEAALAAVTTEISGIEDKVLAALSPHEAALFRRFLSKIVDSFANDAEG
;
A
#
# COMPACT_ATOMS: atom_id res chain seq x y z
N MET A 1 1.55 -46.80 -2.07
CA MET A 1 0.92 -45.77 -1.22
C MET A 1 1.94 -45.35 -0.19
N SER A 2 2.68 -44.27 -0.47
CA SER A 2 3.77 -43.80 0.39
C SER A 2 3.19 -43.00 1.56
N GLY A 3 3.45 -43.44 2.79
CA GLY A 3 3.03 -42.76 4.00
C GLY A 3 3.85 -41.49 4.20
N THR A 4 3.29 -40.34 3.81
CA THR A 4 3.80 -39.03 4.24
C THR A 4 3.64 -38.93 5.76
N ALA A 5 4.73 -38.68 6.48
CA ALA A 5 4.73 -38.52 7.93
C ALA A 5 3.66 -37.49 8.38
N PRO A 6 3.01 -37.65 9.54
CA PRO A 6 1.86 -36.83 9.96
C PRO A 6 2.07 -35.30 9.88
N LEU A 7 3.28 -34.82 10.21
CA LEU A 7 3.65 -33.41 10.12
C LEU A 7 3.67 -32.88 8.68
N ASP A 8 4.07 -33.71 7.73
CA ASP A 8 4.11 -33.34 6.31
C ASP A 8 2.69 -33.24 5.74
N ARG A 9 1.79 -34.16 6.12
CA ARG A 9 0.37 -34.11 5.73
C ARG A 9 -0.34 -32.88 6.27
N ALA A 10 -0.12 -32.50 7.53
CA ALA A 10 -0.74 -31.32 8.14
C ALA A 10 -0.30 -30.02 7.43
N ARG A 11 0.99 -29.92 7.08
CA ARG A 11 1.53 -28.80 6.29
C ARG A 11 0.94 -28.77 4.88
N GLN A 12 0.88 -29.91 4.18
CA GLN A 12 0.27 -30.00 2.86
C GLN A 12 -1.21 -29.59 2.89
N PHE A 13 -1.96 -30.04 3.90
CA PHE A 13 -3.35 -29.64 4.09
C PHE A 13 -3.49 -28.13 4.32
N ARG A 14 -2.66 -27.54 5.18
CA ARG A 14 -2.63 -26.07 5.39
C ARG A 14 -2.30 -25.31 4.10
N ASN A 15 -1.34 -25.79 3.32
CA ASN A 15 -0.98 -25.17 2.05
C ASN A 15 -2.15 -25.24 1.05
N ALA A 16 -2.86 -26.36 0.99
CA ALA A 16 -4.04 -26.51 0.14
C ALA A 16 -5.19 -25.57 0.56
N LEU A 17 -5.43 -25.41 1.86
CA LEU A 17 -6.39 -24.41 2.38
C LEU A 17 -5.99 -22.98 2.01
N GLY A 18 -4.68 -22.70 1.96
CA GLY A 18 -4.14 -21.40 1.57
C GLY A 18 -4.45 -20.98 0.14
N SER A 19 -4.88 -21.89 -0.74
CA SER A 19 -5.32 -21.59 -2.11
C SER A 19 -6.66 -20.83 -2.15
N PHE A 20 -7.44 -20.87 -1.07
CA PHE A 20 -8.65 -20.06 -0.94
C PHE A 20 -8.27 -18.68 -0.39
N ALA A 21 -8.35 -17.66 -1.25
CA ALA A 21 -8.12 -16.29 -0.84
C ALA A 21 -9.22 -15.81 0.12
N THR A 22 -8.82 -15.09 1.15
CA THR A 22 -9.71 -14.57 2.20
C THR A 22 -9.40 -13.11 2.47
N GLY A 23 -10.36 -12.38 3.02
CA GLY A 23 -10.04 -11.16 3.77
C GLY A 23 -9.39 -11.49 5.10
N VAL A 24 -8.79 -10.49 5.75
CA VAL A 24 -8.27 -10.61 7.11
C VAL A 24 -9.22 -9.93 8.09
N THR A 25 -9.51 -10.58 9.21
CA THR A 25 -10.33 -9.99 10.27
C THR A 25 -9.62 -9.93 11.61
N VAL A 26 -10.00 -8.96 12.45
CA VAL A 26 -9.73 -9.01 13.89
C VAL A 26 -11.06 -9.17 14.62
N ILE A 27 -11.15 -10.23 15.41
CA ILE A 27 -12.29 -10.48 16.27
C ILE A 27 -11.96 -9.99 17.66
N THR A 28 -12.88 -9.26 18.27
CA THR A 28 -12.70 -8.68 19.61
C THR A 28 -13.86 -9.02 20.53
N ALA A 29 -13.59 -9.06 21.83
CA ALA A 29 -14.61 -9.21 22.86
C ALA A 29 -14.14 -8.56 24.17
N ARG A 30 -15.11 -8.39 25.08
CA ARG A 30 -14.87 -8.04 26.48
C ARG A 30 -14.81 -9.33 27.30
N ALA A 31 -13.71 -9.57 28.02
CA ALA A 31 -13.60 -10.70 28.92
C ALA A 31 -14.37 -10.44 30.23
N ALA A 32 -14.71 -11.51 30.96
CA ALA A 32 -15.49 -11.44 32.20
C ALA A 32 -14.79 -10.64 33.32
N ASP A 33 -13.46 -10.58 33.30
CA ASP A 33 -12.66 -9.76 34.23
C ASP A 33 -12.59 -8.28 33.84
N GLY A 34 -13.26 -7.90 32.76
CA GLY A 34 -13.19 -6.56 32.23
C GLY A 34 -11.82 -6.25 31.60
N SER A 35 -11.17 -7.23 30.97
CA SER A 35 -10.08 -6.99 30.01
C SER A 35 -10.59 -7.06 28.56
N ASP A 36 -9.89 -6.37 27.66
CA ASP A 36 -10.18 -6.44 26.22
C ASP A 36 -9.36 -7.55 25.58
N VAL A 37 -10.02 -8.37 24.76
CA VAL A 37 -9.36 -9.46 24.02
C VAL A 37 -9.57 -9.30 22.53
N GLY A 38 -8.57 -9.71 21.76
CA GLY A 38 -8.68 -9.71 20.31
C GLY A 38 -7.77 -10.75 19.65
N VAL A 39 -8.23 -11.27 18.52
CA VAL A 39 -7.57 -12.32 17.75
C VAL A 39 -7.72 -12.03 16.26
N THR A 40 -6.60 -12.06 15.54
CA THR A 40 -6.63 -12.08 14.08
C THR A 40 -7.16 -13.43 13.59
N ALA A 41 -8.14 -13.41 12.70
CA ALA A 41 -8.72 -14.59 12.09
C ALA A 41 -8.97 -14.36 10.60
N ASN A 42 -8.78 -15.41 9.80
CA ASN A 42 -9.21 -15.45 8.40
C ASN A 42 -10.17 -16.64 8.15
N SER A 43 -10.75 -17.19 9.23
CA SER A 43 -11.78 -18.23 9.21
C SER A 43 -13.20 -17.67 9.17
N PHE A 44 -13.34 -16.33 9.11
CA PHE A 44 -14.62 -15.64 9.04
C PHE A 44 -15.39 -15.97 7.76
N ASN A 45 -16.72 -16.12 7.86
CA ASN A 45 -17.61 -16.19 6.70
C ASN A 45 -19.06 -15.80 7.08
N SER A 46 -19.85 -15.40 6.08
CA SER A 46 -21.29 -15.20 6.22
C SER A 46 -22.04 -16.53 6.27
N VAL A 47 -23.12 -16.60 7.05
CA VAL A 47 -23.94 -17.82 7.23
C VAL A 47 -25.37 -17.62 6.74
N SER A 48 -26.01 -16.52 7.15
CA SER A 48 -27.42 -16.27 6.88
C SER A 48 -27.67 -14.78 6.70
N LEU A 49 -28.67 -14.42 5.89
CA LEU A 49 -29.15 -13.05 5.73
C LEU A 49 -30.34 -12.74 6.64
N ASP A 50 -31.21 -13.71 6.92
CA ASP A 50 -32.37 -13.54 7.80
C ASP A 50 -32.59 -14.81 8.68
N PRO A 51 -32.28 -14.76 9.99
CA PRO A 51 -31.62 -13.64 10.67
C PRO A 51 -30.18 -13.46 10.14
N PRO A 52 -29.61 -12.24 10.24
CA PRO A 52 -28.26 -11.98 9.77
C PRO A 52 -27.25 -12.69 10.67
N MET A 53 -26.49 -13.63 10.11
CA MET A 53 -25.53 -14.44 10.87
C MET A 53 -24.19 -14.56 10.16
N ILE A 54 -23.14 -14.57 10.97
CA ILE A 54 -21.76 -14.83 10.56
C ILE A 54 -21.15 -15.91 11.45
N LEU A 55 -20.05 -16.50 10.99
CA LEU A 55 -19.25 -17.41 11.79
C LEU A 55 -17.75 -17.11 11.68
N TRP A 56 -17.00 -17.64 12.64
CA TRP A 56 -15.54 -17.75 12.59
C TRP A 56 -15.09 -18.88 13.51
N SER A 57 -13.83 -19.28 13.42
CA SER A 57 -13.25 -20.37 14.20
C SER A 57 -12.06 -19.92 15.05
N ILE A 58 -12.05 -20.29 16.33
CA ILE A 58 -10.96 -20.04 17.28
C ILE A 58 -10.28 -21.34 17.70
N GLY A 59 -8.94 -21.36 17.70
CA GLY A 59 -8.16 -22.52 18.12
C GLY A 59 -8.31 -22.82 19.61
N LYS A 60 -8.37 -24.10 19.98
CA LYS A 60 -8.45 -24.54 21.38
C LYS A 60 -7.21 -24.18 22.22
N ASN A 61 -6.10 -23.84 21.56
CA ASN A 61 -4.86 -23.38 22.19
C ASN A 61 -4.76 -21.84 22.27
N SER A 62 -5.77 -21.10 21.82
CA SER A 62 -5.77 -19.64 21.89
C SER A 62 -5.84 -19.16 23.33
N SER A 63 -4.98 -18.21 23.70
CA SER A 63 -5.01 -17.56 25.02
C SER A 63 -6.31 -16.78 25.27
N SER A 64 -6.99 -16.34 24.20
CA SER A 64 -8.26 -15.63 24.29
C SER A 64 -9.48 -16.56 24.28
N LEU A 65 -9.30 -17.89 24.20
CA LEU A 65 -10.40 -18.85 24.08
C LEU A 65 -11.42 -18.69 25.23
N ALA A 66 -10.95 -18.65 26.47
CA ALA A 66 -11.83 -18.58 27.64
C ALA A 66 -12.75 -17.34 27.60
N ALA A 67 -12.22 -16.20 27.15
CA ALA A 67 -12.99 -14.96 27.01
C ALA A 67 -14.09 -15.12 25.95
N PHE A 68 -13.78 -15.61 24.75
CA PHE A 68 -14.79 -15.79 23.68
C PHE A 68 -15.82 -16.88 23.99
N MET A 69 -15.46 -17.91 24.76
CA MET A 69 -16.41 -18.93 25.20
C MET A 69 -17.44 -18.39 26.20
N GLN A 70 -17.11 -17.33 26.93
CA GLN A 70 -17.99 -16.70 27.92
C GLN A 70 -18.67 -15.43 27.40
N ALA A 71 -18.10 -14.77 26.38
CA ALA A 71 -18.58 -13.50 25.86
C ALA A 71 -19.97 -13.61 25.21
N GLU A 72 -20.93 -12.81 25.69
CA GLU A 72 -22.26 -12.67 25.09
C GLU A 72 -22.22 -11.88 23.79
N HIS A 73 -21.30 -10.92 23.68
CA HIS A 73 -21.09 -10.10 22.48
C HIS A 73 -19.63 -10.18 22.00
N PHE A 74 -19.45 -10.07 20.68
CA PHE A 74 -18.15 -9.91 20.05
C PHE A 74 -18.28 -9.02 18.81
N ALA A 75 -17.17 -8.47 18.34
CA ALA A 75 -17.14 -7.68 17.12
C ALA A 75 -16.14 -8.23 16.11
N VAL A 76 -16.51 -8.22 14.84
CA VAL A 76 -15.67 -8.61 13.69
C VAL A 76 -15.27 -7.35 12.94
N HIS A 77 -13.98 -7.18 12.70
CA HIS A 77 -13.44 -6.07 11.92
C HIS A 77 -12.79 -6.65 10.65
N ILE A 78 -13.36 -6.39 9.48
CA ILE A 78 -12.69 -6.70 8.20
C ILE A 78 -11.63 -5.62 7.99
N LEU A 79 -10.36 -6.01 7.99
CA LEU A 79 -9.25 -5.06 7.95
C LEU A 79 -9.09 -4.43 6.57
N ALA A 80 -8.74 -3.14 6.54
CA ALA A 80 -8.33 -2.43 5.34
C ALA A 80 -6.88 -2.77 4.95
N ALA A 81 -6.52 -2.54 3.68
CA ALA A 81 -5.26 -2.91 3.06
C ALA A 81 -4.02 -2.32 3.76
N ASP A 82 -4.16 -1.17 4.42
CA ASP A 82 -3.12 -0.48 5.18
C ASP A 82 -2.98 -1.01 6.64
N GLN A 83 -3.86 -1.90 7.08
CA GLN A 83 -3.89 -2.42 8.46
C GLN A 83 -3.13 -3.75 8.65
N GLU A 84 -2.11 -4.03 7.82
CA GLU A 84 -1.26 -5.22 7.97
C GLU A 84 -0.59 -5.29 9.35
N GLN A 85 -0.10 -4.15 9.85
CA GLN A 85 0.53 -4.08 11.17
C GLN A 85 -0.45 -4.43 12.30
N LEU A 86 -1.70 -4.00 12.17
CA LEU A 86 -2.78 -4.31 13.11
C LEU A 86 -3.08 -5.81 13.11
N SER A 87 -3.18 -6.43 11.93
CA SER A 87 -3.30 -7.89 11.78
C SER A 87 -2.16 -8.63 12.49
N GLY A 88 -0.91 -8.22 12.25
CA GLY A 88 0.27 -8.83 12.87
C GLY A 88 0.29 -8.67 14.40
N ARG A 89 -0.19 -7.53 14.91
CA ARG A 89 -0.32 -7.26 16.35
C ARG A 89 -1.32 -8.21 17.00
N PHE A 90 -2.52 -8.35 16.43
CA PHE A 90 -3.57 -9.21 17.00
C PHE A 90 -3.34 -10.71 16.81
N ALA A 91 -2.43 -11.12 15.92
CA ALA A 91 -2.01 -12.50 15.72
C ALA A 91 -1.00 -13.01 16.76
N LYS A 92 -0.23 -12.12 17.41
CA LYS A 92 0.77 -12.48 18.43
C LYS A 92 0.12 -12.85 19.77
N SER A 93 0.80 -13.66 20.58
CA SER A 93 0.37 -14.00 21.95
C SER A 93 1.25 -13.28 22.99
N GLY A 94 0.73 -13.03 24.19
CA GLY A 94 1.52 -12.56 25.34
C GLY A 94 1.93 -11.09 25.32
N THR A 95 1.25 -10.24 24.54
CA THR A 95 1.47 -8.79 24.50
C THR A 95 0.17 -8.05 24.80
N ASP A 96 0.26 -6.83 25.31
CA ASP A 96 -0.90 -5.93 25.35
C ASP A 96 -1.21 -5.46 23.92
N LYS A 97 -2.22 -6.10 23.32
CA LYS A 97 -2.62 -5.88 21.94
C LYS A 97 -3.37 -4.56 21.74
N PHE A 98 -3.95 -4.00 22.81
CA PHE A 98 -4.76 -2.79 22.72
C PHE A 98 -3.99 -1.53 23.12
N ALA A 99 -2.79 -1.68 23.68
CA ALA A 99 -1.91 -0.55 24.01
C ALA A 99 -1.73 0.44 22.84
N GLY A 100 -2.12 1.69 23.09
CA GLY A 100 -2.01 2.80 22.14
C GLY A 100 -2.95 2.72 20.93
N ILE A 101 -3.93 1.82 20.94
CA ILE A 101 -4.99 1.77 19.92
C ILE A 101 -6.16 2.65 20.38
N ASP A 102 -6.58 3.56 19.51
CA ASP A 102 -7.83 4.28 19.69
C ASP A 102 -9.01 3.35 19.38
N ILE A 103 -9.90 3.19 20.35
CA ILE A 103 -11.03 2.26 20.28
C ILE A 103 -12.35 2.97 20.59
N GLU A 104 -13.40 2.51 19.94
CA GLU A 104 -14.78 2.82 20.33
C GLU A 104 -15.36 1.65 21.15
N ARG A 105 -16.52 1.85 21.78
CA ARG A 105 -17.23 0.80 22.50
C ARG A 105 -18.55 0.50 21.82
N GLY A 106 -18.74 -0.76 21.44
CA GLY A 106 -19.95 -1.28 20.85
C GLY A 106 -20.88 -1.94 21.86
N GLN A 107 -21.80 -2.76 21.35
CA GLN A 107 -22.68 -3.60 22.16
C GLN A 107 -21.88 -4.48 23.13
N GLY A 108 -22.33 -4.57 24.38
CA GLY A 108 -21.66 -5.35 25.42
C GLY A 108 -20.27 -4.83 25.81
N ASP A 109 -19.99 -3.53 25.62
CA ASP A 109 -18.69 -2.89 25.91
C ASP A 109 -17.52 -3.46 25.09
N VAL A 110 -17.83 -4.13 23.97
CA VAL A 110 -16.84 -4.72 23.07
C VAL A 110 -16.02 -3.62 22.39
N PRO A 111 -14.68 -3.69 22.37
CA PRO A 111 -13.84 -2.69 21.73
C PRO A 111 -13.99 -2.75 20.20
N LEU A 112 -14.27 -1.61 19.57
CA LEU A 112 -14.34 -1.47 18.12
C LEU A 112 -13.10 -0.76 17.60
N LEU A 113 -12.43 -1.38 16.62
CA LEU A 113 -11.24 -0.86 15.96
C LEU A 113 -11.66 0.09 14.83
N LYS A 114 -10.99 1.24 14.72
CA LYS A 114 -11.24 2.24 13.66
C LYS A 114 -10.53 1.88 12.35
N GLY A 115 -11.01 2.46 11.25
CA GLY A 115 -10.39 2.32 9.92
C GLY A 115 -10.51 0.94 9.28
N ALA A 116 -11.32 0.05 9.85
CA ALA A 116 -11.67 -1.22 9.23
C ALA A 116 -12.51 -0.98 7.96
N ALA A 117 -12.39 -1.85 6.95
CA ALA A 117 -13.25 -1.79 5.77
C ALA A 117 -14.72 -2.08 6.11
N ALA A 118 -14.96 -2.92 7.12
CA ALA A 118 -16.29 -3.12 7.70
C ALA A 118 -16.20 -3.61 9.14
N ARG A 119 -17.25 -3.33 9.93
CA ARG A 119 -17.40 -3.81 11.31
C ARG A 119 -18.75 -4.45 11.51
N PHE A 120 -18.78 -5.54 12.26
CA PHE A 120 -20.01 -6.25 12.64
C PHE A 120 -20.03 -6.44 14.15
N GLN A 121 -21.05 -5.92 14.82
CA GLN A 121 -21.31 -6.14 16.23
C GLN A 121 -22.28 -7.29 16.37
N CYS A 122 -21.85 -8.35 17.05
CA CYS A 122 -22.54 -9.62 17.06
C CYS A 122 -22.92 -10.03 18.49
N ARG A 123 -24.10 -10.62 18.64
CA ARG A 123 -24.47 -11.44 19.80
C ARG A 123 -24.13 -12.89 19.51
N THR A 124 -23.45 -13.55 20.44
CA THR A 124 -23.11 -14.97 20.29
C THR A 124 -24.38 -15.83 20.32
N ALA A 125 -24.66 -16.51 19.21
CA ALA A 125 -25.82 -17.39 19.07
C ALA A 125 -25.46 -18.85 19.37
N PHE A 126 -24.38 -19.36 18.77
CA PHE A 126 -23.96 -20.75 18.92
C PHE A 126 -22.45 -20.90 19.08
N ARG A 127 -22.05 -21.97 19.77
CA ARG A 127 -20.66 -22.39 19.91
C ARG A 127 -20.60 -23.89 19.66
N HIS A 128 -19.86 -24.29 18.63
CA HIS A 128 -19.74 -25.69 18.23
C HIS A 128 -18.30 -26.15 18.35
N GLU A 129 -18.08 -27.30 18.98
CA GLU A 129 -16.77 -27.94 18.98
C GLU A 129 -16.50 -28.54 17.58
N ALA A 130 -15.34 -28.24 17.00
CA ALA A 130 -14.97 -28.69 15.66
C ALA A 130 -13.48 -29.02 15.59
N GLY A 131 -13.11 -30.26 15.92
CA GLY A 131 -11.73 -30.72 15.89
C GLY A 131 -10.85 -29.98 16.91
N ASP A 132 -9.81 -29.31 16.44
CA ASP A 132 -8.89 -28.49 17.26
C ASP A 132 -9.35 -27.03 17.43
N HIS A 133 -10.53 -26.68 16.92
CA HIS A 133 -11.14 -25.35 17.03
C HIS A 133 -12.55 -25.41 17.64
N TYR A 134 -13.07 -24.24 18.02
CA TYR A 134 -14.49 -23.99 18.19
C TYR A 134 -14.98 -23.08 17.06
N ILE A 135 -16.15 -23.38 16.50
CA ILE A 135 -16.88 -22.49 15.59
C ILE A 135 -17.81 -21.63 16.44
N LEU A 136 -17.65 -20.31 16.36
CA LEU A 136 -18.55 -19.35 16.97
C LEU A 136 -19.46 -18.79 15.88
N VAL A 137 -20.77 -18.84 16.12
CA VAL A 137 -21.79 -18.25 15.24
C VAL A 137 -22.39 -17.06 15.98
N GLY A 138 -22.36 -15.89 15.33
CA GLY A 138 -22.92 -14.66 15.85
C GLY A 138 -24.11 -14.19 15.01
N GLU A 139 -25.16 -13.73 15.68
CA GLU A 139 -26.22 -12.94 15.05
C GLU A 139 -25.78 -11.48 15.05
N VAL A 140 -25.92 -10.79 13.91
CA VAL A 140 -25.41 -9.42 13.73
C VAL A 140 -26.47 -8.42 14.18
N ASP A 141 -26.19 -7.66 15.24
CA ASP A 141 -27.10 -6.65 15.79
C ASP A 141 -26.90 -5.28 15.12
N ALA A 142 -25.66 -4.96 14.74
CA ALA A 142 -25.30 -3.71 14.07
C ALA A 142 -24.07 -3.91 13.17
N PHE A 143 -23.96 -3.13 12.10
CA PHE A 143 -22.81 -3.15 11.21
C PHE A 143 -22.59 -1.78 10.55
N ASP A 144 -21.36 -1.53 10.14
CA ASP A 144 -20.95 -0.38 9.32
C ASP A 144 -19.88 -0.82 8.31
N HIS A 145 -19.74 -0.05 7.23
CA HIS A 145 -18.71 -0.27 6.23
C HIS A 145 -18.22 1.07 5.66
N ASP A 146 -16.97 1.05 5.19
CA ASP A 146 -16.32 2.13 4.45
C ASP A 146 -15.86 1.60 3.09
N ASP A 147 -15.51 2.49 2.17
CA ASP A 147 -15.02 2.14 0.82
C ASP A 147 -13.52 1.77 0.80
N HIS A 148 -12.91 1.51 1.95
CA HIS A 148 -11.51 1.10 2.04
C HIS A 148 -11.28 -0.25 1.35
N ALA A 149 -10.22 -0.35 0.55
CA ALA A 149 -9.81 -1.61 -0.05
C ALA A 149 -9.46 -2.63 1.05
N PRO A 150 -9.98 -3.88 1.00
CA PRO A 150 -9.75 -4.86 2.06
C PRO A 150 -8.33 -5.46 1.99
N LEU A 151 -7.78 -5.81 3.15
CA LEU A 151 -6.56 -6.61 3.24
C LEU A 151 -6.85 -8.05 2.83
N ALA A 152 -6.15 -8.53 1.80
CA ALA A 152 -6.28 -9.91 1.33
C ALA A 152 -5.21 -10.82 1.96
N PHE A 153 -5.54 -12.10 2.12
CA PHE A 153 -4.62 -13.14 2.55
C PHE A 153 -4.75 -14.38 1.68
N HIS A 154 -3.65 -14.81 1.09
CA HIS A 154 -3.58 -15.95 0.19
C HIS A 154 -2.20 -16.62 0.26
N GLY A 155 -2.16 -17.95 0.27
CA GLY A 155 -0.90 -18.71 0.28
C GLY A 155 0.02 -18.42 1.47
N GLY A 156 -0.53 -17.95 2.60
CA GLY A 156 0.25 -17.58 3.79
C GLY A 156 0.88 -16.18 3.73
N ARG A 157 0.48 -15.33 2.77
CA ARG A 157 1.00 -13.97 2.58
C ARG A 157 -0.14 -12.97 2.54
N TYR A 158 0.15 -11.75 2.99
CA TYR A 158 -0.72 -10.61 2.72
C TYR A 158 -0.64 -10.24 1.24
N GLY A 159 -1.76 -9.74 0.73
CA GLY A 159 -1.92 -9.28 -0.62
C GLY A 159 -2.97 -8.18 -0.68
N LEU A 160 -3.23 -7.74 -1.90
CA LEU A 160 -4.10 -6.62 -2.18
C LEU A 160 -5.21 -7.09 -3.09
N PHE A 161 -6.42 -6.64 -2.79
CA PHE A 161 -7.54 -6.86 -3.69
C PHE A 161 -7.49 -5.85 -4.82
N VAL A 162 -7.25 -6.33 -6.04
CA VAL A 162 -7.38 -5.53 -7.25
C VAL A 162 -8.74 -5.84 -7.86
N ARG A 163 -9.55 -4.80 -8.10
CA ARG A 163 -10.84 -4.97 -8.78
C ARG A 163 -10.58 -5.57 -10.15
N ASN A 164 -11.30 -6.63 -10.48
CA ASN A 164 -11.32 -7.15 -11.84
C ASN A 164 -12.20 -6.24 -12.69
N GLU A 165 -11.67 -5.08 -13.07
CA GLU A 165 -12.34 -4.24 -14.06
C GLU A 165 -12.18 -4.93 -15.41
N PRO A 166 -13.29 -5.23 -16.12
CA PRO A 166 -13.16 -5.66 -17.50
C PRO A 166 -12.38 -4.57 -18.23
N PRO A 167 -11.33 -4.92 -19.00
CA PRO A 167 -10.55 -3.90 -19.71
C PRO A 167 -11.53 -3.01 -20.46
N ALA A 168 -11.48 -1.71 -20.16
CA ALA A 168 -12.40 -0.71 -20.72
C ALA A 168 -12.60 -1.02 -22.18
N SER A 169 -13.84 -1.38 -22.57
CA SER A 169 -14.18 -2.10 -23.80
C SER A 169 -13.12 -1.84 -24.86
N VAL A 170 -12.13 -2.74 -24.92
CA VAL A 170 -11.14 -2.68 -25.98
C VAL A 170 -11.97 -3.08 -27.17
N THR A 171 -12.53 -2.08 -27.85
CA THR A 171 -13.00 -2.22 -29.23
C THR A 171 -11.93 -3.07 -29.86
N GLU A 172 -12.25 -4.31 -30.27
CA GLU A 172 -11.29 -5.29 -30.78
C GLU A 172 -10.39 -4.61 -31.81
N THR A 173 -9.30 -4.04 -31.34
CA THR A 173 -8.29 -3.47 -32.18
C THR A 173 -7.30 -4.60 -32.24
N LYS A 174 -7.08 -5.12 -33.45
CA LYS A 174 -6.14 -6.20 -33.77
C LYS A 174 -4.67 -5.85 -33.46
N ILE A 175 -4.43 -4.95 -32.53
CA ILE A 175 -3.13 -4.49 -32.11
C ILE A 175 -2.74 -5.37 -30.94
N ALA A 176 -1.55 -5.96 -31.00
CA ALA A 176 -0.95 -6.63 -29.86
C ALA A 176 -1.06 -5.73 -28.62
N PRO A 177 -1.19 -6.28 -27.39
CA PRO A 177 -1.16 -5.45 -26.19
C PRO A 177 0.06 -4.51 -26.29
N ALA A 178 -0.17 -3.22 -26.08
CA ALA A 178 0.87 -2.20 -26.21
C ALA A 178 2.09 -2.64 -25.40
N LEU A 179 3.28 -2.53 -26.01
CA LEU A 179 4.51 -2.86 -25.32
C LEU A 179 4.63 -1.96 -24.08
N VAL A 180 5.20 -2.48 -22.99
CA VAL A 180 5.41 -1.67 -21.77
C VAL A 180 6.22 -0.40 -22.10
N SER A 181 7.21 -0.51 -23.00
CA SER A 181 7.97 0.64 -23.49
C SER A 181 7.09 1.69 -24.19
N GLU A 182 6.09 1.28 -24.97
CA GLU A 182 5.17 2.20 -25.65
C GLU A 182 4.25 2.91 -24.65
N LEU A 183 3.80 2.20 -23.62
CA LEU A 183 2.99 2.78 -22.56
C LEU A 183 3.79 3.75 -21.69
N LEU A 184 5.05 3.43 -21.39
CA LEU A 184 5.95 4.31 -20.64
C LEU A 184 6.21 5.61 -21.39
N VAL A 185 6.58 5.53 -22.67
CA VAL A 185 6.82 6.72 -23.51
C VAL A 185 5.58 7.60 -23.57
N ARG A 186 4.39 7.03 -23.77
CA ARG A 186 3.15 7.82 -23.80
C ARG A 186 2.79 8.44 -22.44
N ALA A 187 3.07 7.73 -21.35
CA ALA A 187 2.83 8.24 -20.01
C ALA A 187 3.79 9.40 -19.69
N GLU A 188 5.06 9.25 -20.06
CA GLU A 188 6.09 10.28 -19.96
C GLU A 188 5.75 11.52 -20.80
N ASP A 189 5.45 11.34 -22.10
CA ASP A 189 5.01 12.43 -23.00
C ASP A 189 3.74 13.14 -22.49
N GLY A 190 2.85 12.38 -21.84
CA GLY A 190 1.65 12.89 -21.19
C GLY A 190 1.99 13.80 -20.01
N LEU A 191 2.85 13.30 -19.13
CA LEU A 191 3.26 13.97 -17.89
C LEU A 191 4.10 15.21 -18.17
N ILE A 192 5.10 15.12 -19.05
CA ILE A 192 5.96 16.25 -19.43
C ILE A 192 5.11 17.39 -19.99
N ARG A 193 4.17 17.11 -20.89
CA ARG A 193 3.27 18.14 -21.43
C ARG A 193 2.44 18.82 -20.34
N GLN A 194 1.91 18.05 -19.40
CA GLN A 194 1.12 18.62 -18.30
C GLN A 194 1.99 19.48 -17.39
N VAL A 195 3.23 19.05 -17.14
CA VAL A 195 4.22 19.81 -16.38
C VAL A 195 4.58 21.10 -17.10
N GLU A 196 4.88 21.07 -18.40
CA GLU A 196 5.19 22.26 -19.20
C GLU A 196 4.03 23.26 -19.27
N GLU A 197 2.80 22.77 -19.42
CA GLU A 197 1.60 23.62 -19.43
C GLU A 197 1.42 24.34 -18.09
N ASP A 198 1.52 23.61 -16.97
CA ASP A 198 1.29 24.15 -15.62
C ASP A 198 2.51 24.95 -15.10
N LEU A 199 3.74 24.65 -15.54
CA LEU A 199 4.96 25.41 -15.22
C LEU A 199 5.19 26.63 -16.14
N SER A 200 4.31 26.90 -17.09
CA SER A 200 4.48 28.04 -18.02
C SER A 200 4.53 29.42 -17.34
N GLU A 201 4.10 29.52 -16.07
CA GLU A 201 4.24 30.71 -15.22
C GLU A 201 5.41 30.63 -14.22
N ALA A 202 6.13 29.50 -14.16
CA ALA A 202 7.22 29.28 -13.22
C ALA A 202 8.49 30.05 -13.65
N THR A 203 9.31 30.40 -12.65
CA THR A 203 10.55 31.14 -12.86
C THR A 203 11.69 30.25 -13.40
N ILE A 204 11.53 28.92 -13.33
CA ILE A 204 12.54 27.94 -13.74
C ILE A 204 11.94 27.09 -14.85
N SER A 205 12.64 27.00 -15.99
CA SER A 205 12.22 26.14 -17.09
C SER A 205 12.50 24.66 -16.79
N LEU A 206 11.84 23.72 -17.48
CA LEU A 206 12.09 22.29 -17.27
C LEU A 206 13.57 21.88 -17.52
N PRO A 207 14.26 22.40 -18.56
CA PRO A 207 15.69 22.15 -18.73
C PRO A 207 16.55 22.73 -17.59
N GLU A 208 16.22 23.91 -17.07
CA GLU A 208 16.90 24.49 -15.90
C GLU A 208 16.69 23.63 -14.66
N PHE A 209 15.46 23.12 -14.45
CA PHE A 209 15.14 22.21 -13.36
C PHE A 209 15.98 20.93 -13.41
N GLU A 210 16.15 20.31 -14.58
CA GLU A 210 16.98 19.11 -14.73
C GLU A 210 18.46 19.37 -14.39
N VAL A 211 18.99 20.55 -14.75
CA VAL A 211 20.34 20.98 -14.37
C VAL A 211 20.46 21.12 -12.85
N LEU A 212 19.54 21.87 -12.22
CA LEU A 212 19.54 22.08 -10.76
C LEU A 212 19.40 20.75 -10.01
N ARG A 213 18.51 19.86 -10.47
CA ARG A 213 18.29 18.53 -9.88
C ARG A 213 19.55 17.67 -9.98
N SER A 214 20.17 17.59 -11.16
CA SER A 214 21.39 16.80 -11.38
C SER A 214 22.55 17.25 -10.48
N VAL A 215 22.76 18.56 -10.37
CA VAL A 215 23.79 19.14 -9.48
C VAL A 215 23.46 18.90 -7.99
N SER A 216 22.18 18.77 -7.63
CA SER A 216 21.78 18.44 -6.24
C SER A 216 22.04 16.99 -5.86
N GLU A 217 22.02 16.08 -6.84
CA GLU A 217 22.13 14.64 -6.64
C GLU A 217 23.58 14.14 -6.71
N ALA A 218 24.47 14.87 -7.38
CA ALA A 218 25.86 14.50 -7.57
C ALA A 218 26.79 15.72 -7.66
N ASP A 219 28.04 15.54 -7.22
CA ASP A 219 29.12 16.50 -7.42
C ASP A 219 29.57 16.47 -8.90
N LEU A 220 29.02 17.36 -9.73
CA LEU A 220 29.26 17.39 -11.17
C LEU A 220 30.12 18.58 -11.61
N THR A 221 31.05 18.34 -12.52
CA THR A 221 31.69 19.40 -13.33
C THR A 221 30.83 19.75 -14.54
N LEU A 222 31.13 20.88 -15.21
CA LEU A 222 30.43 21.27 -16.43
C LEU A 222 30.57 20.21 -17.54
N ASP A 223 31.78 19.67 -17.72
CA ASP A 223 32.06 18.65 -18.73
C ASP A 223 31.24 17.36 -18.46
N GLU A 224 31.12 16.94 -17.19
CA GLU A 224 30.32 15.77 -16.80
C GLU A 224 28.81 16.01 -16.99
N LEU A 225 28.34 17.23 -16.76
CA LEU A 225 26.94 17.59 -16.98
C LEU A 225 26.59 17.63 -18.48
N GLU A 226 27.52 18.10 -19.33
CA GLU A 226 27.37 18.04 -20.80
C GLU A 226 27.35 16.59 -21.32
N GLU A 227 28.17 15.70 -20.77
CA GLU A 227 28.15 14.27 -21.11
C GLU A 227 26.84 13.59 -20.69
N TRP A 228 26.30 13.92 -19.52
CA TRP A 228 25.02 13.39 -19.03
C TRP A 228 23.83 13.79 -19.91
N ALA A 229 23.82 15.04 -20.36
CA ALA A 229 22.73 15.63 -21.14
C ALA A 229 22.56 15.04 -22.56
N GLY A 230 23.62 14.42 -23.11
CA GLY A 230 23.63 13.83 -24.45
C GLY A 230 23.73 14.86 -25.60
N PRO A 231 24.02 14.41 -26.83
CA PRO A 231 24.39 15.30 -27.95
C PRO A 231 23.22 16.02 -28.64
N ASP A 232 21.95 15.63 -28.38
CA ASP A 232 20.77 16.03 -29.17
C ASP A 232 19.83 17.01 -28.43
N GLN A 233 20.33 17.85 -27.51
CA GLN A 233 19.49 18.83 -26.82
C GLN A 233 19.18 20.08 -27.68
N GLU A 234 17.94 20.58 -27.58
CA GLU A 234 17.54 21.87 -28.17
C GLU A 234 18.22 23.07 -27.48
N ASN A 235 18.61 22.93 -26.20
CA ASN A 235 19.25 23.97 -25.39
C ASN A 235 20.68 23.59 -25.00
N SER A 236 21.61 24.56 -25.07
CA SER A 236 23.00 24.36 -24.66
C SER A 236 23.13 24.33 -23.13
N ILE A 237 23.67 23.24 -22.58
CA ILE A 237 23.93 23.10 -21.13
C ILE A 237 24.81 24.23 -20.61
N LEU A 238 25.88 24.58 -21.34
CA LEU A 238 26.71 25.75 -21.02
C LEU A 238 25.87 27.03 -20.86
N ALA A 239 24.97 27.31 -21.81
CA ALA A 239 24.12 28.51 -21.74
C ALA A 239 23.14 28.48 -20.56
N LEU A 240 22.59 27.31 -20.22
CA LEU A 240 21.73 27.13 -19.05
C LEU A 240 22.51 27.35 -17.75
N VAL A 241 23.71 26.79 -17.63
CA VAL A 241 24.57 26.95 -16.45
C VAL A 241 25.03 28.40 -16.29
N GLU A 242 25.36 29.10 -17.38
CA GLU A 242 25.68 30.53 -17.37
C GLU A 242 24.49 31.36 -16.87
N ASP A 243 23.28 31.17 -17.42
CA ASP A 243 22.06 31.89 -16.99
C ASP A 243 21.73 31.64 -15.51
N LEU A 244 21.76 30.37 -15.08
CA LEU A 244 21.51 30.00 -13.69
C LEU A 244 22.54 30.60 -12.73
N SER A 245 23.79 30.75 -13.16
CA SER A 245 24.85 31.39 -12.37
C SER A 245 24.66 32.91 -12.29
N GLU A 246 24.28 33.56 -13.39
CA GLU A 246 23.95 34.99 -13.43
C GLU A 246 22.76 35.33 -12.52
N ARG A 247 21.80 34.40 -12.42
CA ARG A 247 20.64 34.48 -11.52
C ARG A 247 20.96 34.07 -10.08
N HIS A 248 22.22 33.78 -9.76
CA HIS A 248 22.70 33.37 -8.45
C HIS A 248 22.08 32.07 -7.93
N LEU A 249 21.72 31.14 -8.82
CA LEU A 249 21.19 29.81 -8.45
C LEU A 249 22.28 28.73 -8.42
N LEU A 250 23.38 28.95 -9.15
CA LEU A 250 24.55 28.07 -9.17
C LEU A 250 25.82 28.81 -8.76
N LEU A 251 26.75 28.06 -8.18
CA LEU A 251 28.15 28.42 -8.00
C LEU A 251 28.99 27.57 -8.96
N THR A 252 29.68 28.24 -9.88
CA THR A 252 30.54 27.63 -10.89
C THR A 252 32.00 28.04 -10.68
N PRO A 253 32.74 27.41 -9.77
CA PRO A 253 34.17 27.67 -9.60
C PRO A 253 34.96 27.25 -10.85
N GLU A 254 35.96 28.05 -11.27
CA GLU A 254 36.82 27.72 -12.41
C GLU A 254 37.48 26.34 -12.24
N GLY A 255 37.15 25.38 -13.11
CA GLY A 255 37.68 24.02 -13.08
C GLY A 255 37.26 23.18 -11.86
N GLY A 256 36.19 23.59 -11.17
CA GLY A 256 35.66 22.88 -10.00
C GLY A 256 34.25 22.32 -10.24
N THR A 257 33.72 21.68 -9.20
CA THR A 257 32.36 21.15 -9.20
C THR A 257 31.34 22.28 -9.10
N ILE A 258 30.28 22.18 -9.87
CA ILE A 258 29.12 23.06 -9.82
C ILE A 258 28.34 22.71 -8.55
N SER A 259 27.83 23.71 -7.83
CA SER A 259 26.99 23.51 -6.65
C SER A 259 25.83 24.50 -6.62
N LEU A 260 24.77 24.14 -5.91
CA LEU A 260 23.64 25.05 -5.68
C LEU A 260 24.01 26.14 -4.66
N THR A 261 23.49 27.35 -4.88
CA THR A 261 23.40 28.38 -3.84
C THR A 261 22.21 28.11 -2.92
N GLU A 262 22.08 28.87 -1.82
CA GLU A 262 20.88 28.81 -0.96
C GLU A 262 19.61 29.19 -1.76
N GLU A 263 19.73 30.16 -2.67
CA GLU A 263 18.67 30.53 -3.61
C GLU A 263 18.36 29.42 -4.62
N GLY A 264 19.39 28.72 -5.10
CA GLY A 264 19.27 27.56 -5.99
C GLY A 264 18.54 26.39 -5.34
N GLU A 265 18.89 26.06 -4.10
CA GLU A 265 18.20 25.02 -3.31
C GLU A 265 16.73 25.39 -3.09
N ALA A 266 16.45 26.64 -2.75
CA ALA A 266 15.08 27.12 -2.57
C ALA A 266 14.26 27.06 -3.86
N ALA A 267 14.85 27.45 -5.00
CA ALA A 267 14.22 27.38 -6.31
C ALA A 267 13.93 25.93 -6.72
N LEU A 268 14.90 25.01 -6.54
CA LEU A 268 14.74 23.59 -6.82
C LEU A 268 13.61 22.98 -5.97
N ALA A 269 13.56 23.28 -4.68
CA ALA A 269 12.53 22.80 -3.78
C ALA A 269 11.12 23.29 -4.15
N ALA A 270 11.01 24.56 -4.56
CA ALA A 270 9.74 25.15 -5.01
C ALA A 270 9.21 24.43 -6.27
N VAL A 271 10.05 24.29 -7.29
CA VAL A 271 9.67 23.63 -8.56
C VAL A 271 9.37 22.15 -8.35
N THR A 272 10.15 21.46 -7.50
CA THR A 272 9.89 20.06 -7.13
C THR A 272 8.51 19.90 -6.48
N THR A 273 8.13 20.84 -5.62
CA THR A 273 6.81 20.84 -4.97
C THR A 273 5.69 21.05 -5.97
N GLU A 274 5.87 21.96 -6.93
CA GLU A 274 4.90 22.20 -8.01
C GLU A 274 4.74 20.98 -8.92
N ILE A 275 5.85 20.40 -9.39
CA ILE A 275 5.86 19.16 -10.20
C ILE A 275 5.18 18.02 -9.43
N SER A 276 5.50 17.83 -8.15
CA SER A 276 4.85 16.81 -7.31
C SER A 276 3.34 17.01 -7.23
N GLY A 277 2.89 18.26 -7.10
CA GLY A 277 1.46 18.59 -7.11
C GLY A 277 0.79 18.30 -8.45
N ILE A 278 1.50 18.46 -9.57
CA ILE A 278 1.01 18.12 -10.92
C ILE A 278 0.93 16.59 -11.07
N GLU A 279 1.98 15.86 -10.68
CA GLU A 279 1.96 14.40 -10.66
C GLU A 279 0.80 13.85 -9.85
N ASP A 280 0.54 14.40 -8.66
CA ASP A 280 -0.56 13.96 -7.81
C ASP A 280 -1.93 14.17 -8.48
N LYS A 281 -2.12 15.24 -9.26
CA LYS A 281 -3.35 15.43 -10.07
C LYS A 281 -3.47 14.37 -11.16
N VAL A 282 -2.38 14.06 -11.87
CA VAL A 282 -2.37 13.04 -12.94
C VAL A 282 -2.65 11.66 -12.34
N LEU A 283 -2.05 11.35 -11.20
CA LEU A 283 -2.22 10.09 -10.48
C LEU A 283 -3.55 10.01 -9.71
N ALA A 284 -4.32 11.11 -9.60
CA ALA A 284 -5.66 11.08 -8.99
C ALA A 284 -6.66 10.21 -9.78
N ALA A 285 -6.35 9.85 -11.04
CA ALA A 285 -7.07 8.83 -11.78
C ALA A 285 -6.92 7.42 -11.17
N LEU A 286 -5.90 7.22 -10.33
CA LEU A 286 -5.66 6.00 -9.56
C LEU A 286 -6.11 6.22 -8.10
N SER A 287 -6.48 5.15 -7.40
CA SER A 287 -6.61 5.23 -5.94
C SER A 287 -5.25 5.52 -5.29
N PRO A 288 -5.19 6.12 -4.07
CA PRO A 288 -3.93 6.39 -3.38
C PRO A 288 -3.04 5.15 -3.24
N HIS A 289 -3.68 3.98 -3.12
CA HIS A 289 -2.99 2.71 -3.03
C HIS A 289 -2.40 2.25 -4.37
N GLU A 290 -3.14 2.37 -5.47
CA GLU A 290 -2.66 2.05 -6.81
C GLU A 290 -1.51 2.97 -7.23
N ALA A 291 -1.58 4.27 -6.91
CA ALA A 291 -0.49 5.20 -7.12
C ALA A 291 0.79 4.78 -6.37
N ALA A 292 0.66 4.36 -5.10
CA ALA A 292 1.79 3.87 -4.32
C ALA A 292 2.40 2.57 -4.89
N LEU A 293 1.57 1.64 -5.37
CA LEU A 293 2.04 0.43 -6.05
C LEU A 293 2.74 0.74 -7.37
N PHE A 294 2.17 1.66 -8.16
CA PHE A 294 2.72 2.09 -9.42
C PHE A 294 4.13 2.67 -9.24
N ARG A 295 4.31 3.62 -8.32
CA ARG A 295 5.64 4.16 -7.96
C ARG A 295 6.61 3.04 -7.55
N ARG A 296 6.17 2.11 -6.69
CA ARG A 296 7.00 0.97 -6.26
C ARG A 296 7.40 0.05 -7.41
N PHE A 297 6.52 -0.20 -8.39
CA PHE A 297 6.84 -1.04 -9.53
C PHE A 297 7.81 -0.34 -10.49
N LEU A 298 7.61 0.95 -10.75
CA LEU A 298 8.55 1.74 -11.54
C LEU A 298 9.93 1.78 -10.91
N SER A 299 10.06 2.05 -9.60
CA SER A 299 11.36 2.04 -8.92
C SER A 299 12.08 0.69 -9.09
N LYS A 300 11.36 -0.42 -8.96
CA LYS A 300 11.95 -1.76 -9.17
C LYS A 300 12.43 -1.99 -10.61
N ILE A 301 11.72 -1.45 -11.60
CA ILE A 301 12.14 -1.53 -13.00
C ILE A 301 13.41 -0.70 -13.20
N VAL A 302 13.46 0.53 -12.67
CA VAL A 302 14.64 1.40 -12.72
C VAL A 302 15.84 0.74 -12.05
N ASP A 303 15.68 0.22 -10.82
CA ASP A 303 16.73 -0.48 -10.08
C ASP A 303 17.25 -1.71 -10.84
N SER A 304 16.41 -2.36 -11.66
CA SER A 304 16.85 -3.52 -12.43
C SER A 304 17.87 -3.16 -13.51
N PHE A 305 17.78 -1.96 -14.10
CA PHE A 305 18.77 -1.49 -15.07
C PHE A 305 20.11 -1.12 -14.43
N ALA A 306 20.09 -0.57 -13.21
CA ALA A 306 21.31 -0.22 -12.49
C ALA A 306 22.14 -1.46 -12.10
N ASN A 307 21.47 -2.57 -11.75
CA ASN A 307 22.14 -3.81 -11.37
C ASN A 307 22.78 -4.56 -12.56
N ASP A 308 22.28 -4.36 -13.78
CA ASP A 308 22.83 -4.97 -14.99
C ASP A 308 24.09 -4.24 -15.51
N ALA A 309 24.39 -3.03 -15.02
CA ALA A 309 25.58 -2.26 -15.40
C ALA A 309 26.86 -2.65 -14.61
N GLU A 310 26.73 -3.43 -13.53
CA GLU A 310 27.85 -3.87 -12.68
C GLU A 310 28.27 -5.35 -12.90
N GLY A 311 27.63 -6.08 -13.83
CA GLY A 311 27.89 -7.51 -14.12
C GLY A 311 28.50 -7.80 -15.48
#